data_AF-W4QYP5-F1
#
_entry.id   AF-W4QYP5-F1
#
_cell.length_a   1.000
_cell.length_b   1.000
_cell.length_c   1.000
_cell.angle_alpha   90.00
_cell.angle_beta   90.00
_cell.angle_gamma   90.00
#
_symmetry.space_group_name_H-M   'P 1'
#
loop_
_entity.id
_entity.type
_entity.pdbx_description
1 polymer ?
#
loop_
_entity_poly.entity_id
_entity_poly.type
_entity_poly.pdbx_seq_one_letter_code
_entity_poly.pdbx_strand_id
1 'polypeptide(L)'
;MGIFFKKMLKKETDNWGKGCILGFYAFLLVLFINQIYDFIFNNYLLSNFVIFSIGLGTAFVWSSILKFIKRKKPKEVKHLF
;
A
#
# COMPACT_ATOMS: atom_id res chain seq x y z
N MET A 1 5.22 17.85 -23.58
CA MET A 1 4.81 16.74 -22.68
C MET A 1 6.01 16.35 -21.85
N GLY A 2 6.08 16.31 -20.52
CA GLY A 2 5.15 16.47 -19.42
C GLY A 2 5.95 15.96 -18.20
N ILE A 3 6.43 16.87 -17.36
CA ILE A 3 7.41 16.61 -16.28
C ILE A 3 6.71 15.97 -15.07
N PHE A 4 6.32 14.69 -15.16
CA PHE A 4 5.64 14.01 -14.04
C PHE A 4 6.28 12.70 -13.56
N PHE A 5 7.37 12.24 -14.18
CA PHE A 5 8.06 11.03 -13.71
C PHE A 5 9.41 11.39 -13.10
N LYS A 6 9.39 11.74 -11.81
CA LYS A 6 10.62 11.74 -11.00
C LYS A 6 11.13 10.30 -10.94
N LYS A 7 12.39 10.08 -11.33
CA LYS A 7 13.06 8.79 -11.18
C LYS A 7 13.08 8.42 -9.70
N MET A 8 12.39 7.34 -9.33
CA MET A 8 12.40 6.82 -7.96
C MET A 8 13.81 6.36 -7.59
N LEU A 9 14.23 6.63 -6.35
CA LEU A 9 15.42 5.99 -5.81
C LEU A 9 15.18 4.49 -5.66
N LYS A 10 16.23 3.66 -5.78
CA LYS A 10 16.16 2.20 -5.53
C LYS A 10 15.43 1.85 -4.22
N LYS A 11 15.64 2.64 -3.17
CA LYS A 11 15.00 2.47 -1.85
C LYS A 11 13.51 2.82 -1.86
N GLU A 12 13.09 3.77 -2.68
CA GLU A 12 11.68 4.09 -2.87
C GLU A 12 10.98 2.98 -3.65
N THR A 13 11.65 2.45 -4.69
CA THR A 13 11.16 1.30 -5.46
C THR A 13 11.00 0.04 -4.61
N ASP A 14 11.99 -0.29 -3.76
CA ASP A 14 11.90 -1.44 -2.84
C ASP A 14 10.74 -1.29 -1.82
N ASN A 15 10.60 -0.10 -1.24
CA ASN A 15 9.48 0.21 -0.35
C ASN A 15 8.12 0.10 -1.07
N TRP A 16 8.05 0.55 -2.32
CA TRP A 16 6.86 0.43 -3.16
C TRP A 16 6.53 -1.03 -3.47
N GLY A 17 7.52 -1.85 -3.80
CA GLY A 17 7.34 -3.29 -4.00
C GLY A 17 6.72 -3.97 -2.78
N LYS A 18 7.24 -3.68 -1.58
CA LYS A 18 6.67 -4.18 -0.32
C LYS A 18 5.24 -3.71 -0.09
N GLY A 19 4.93 -2.45 -0.45
CA GLY A 19 3.57 -1.91 -0.39
C GLY A 19 2.61 -2.59 -1.37
N CYS A 20 3.03 -2.84 -2.60
CA CYS A 20 2.23 -3.57 -3.59
C CYS A 20 1.92 -5.00 -3.12
N ILE A 21 2.92 -5.70 -2.57
CA ILE A 21 2.72 -7.05 -2.03
C ILE A 21 1.70 -7.02 -0.90
N LEU A 22 1.85 -6.11 0.07
CA LEU A 22 0.90 -5.94 1.17
C LEU A 22 -0.52 -5.63 0.67
N GLY A 23 -0.65 -4.67 -0.26
CA GLY A 23 -1.93 -4.28 -0.85
C GLY A 23 -2.60 -5.40 -1.64
N PHE A 24 -1.82 -6.22 -2.34
CA PHE A 24 -2.33 -7.41 -3.03
C PHE A 24 -2.88 -8.44 -2.05
N TYR A 25 -2.18 -8.72 -0.95
CA TYR A 25 -2.70 -9.63 0.07
C TYR A 25 -3.94 -9.07 0.78
N ALA A 26 -3.99 -7.76 1.05
CA ALA A 26 -5.19 -7.12 1.60
C ALA A 26 -6.38 -7.24 0.64
N PHE A 27 -6.16 -7.03 -0.65
CA PHE A 27 -7.16 -7.26 -1.70
C PHE A 27 -7.68 -8.70 -1.69
N LEU A 28 -6.79 -9.70 -1.70
CA LEU A 28 -7.17 -11.11 -1.69
C LEU A 28 -7.98 -11.47 -0.45
N LEU A 29 -7.59 -10.95 0.72
CA LEU A 29 -8.27 -11.21 1.97
C LEU A 29 -9.69 -10.64 1.98
N VAL A 30 -9.86 -9.39 1.54
CA VAL A 30 -11.20 -8.77 1.45
C VAL A 30 -12.06 -9.46 0.39
N LEU A 31 -11.47 -9.83 -0.75
CA LEU A 31 -12.17 -10.60 -1.79
C LEU A 31 -12.65 -11.94 -1.25
N PHE A 32 -11.81 -12.63 -0.49
CA PHE A 32 -12.15 -13.90 0.15
C PHE A 32 -13.32 -13.75 1.14
N ILE A 33 -13.30 -12.72 1.99
CA ILE A 33 -14.42 -12.41 2.89
C ILE A 33 -15.71 -12.13 2.10
N ASN A 34 -15.62 -11.32 1.04
CA ASN A 34 -16.77 -10.99 0.21
C ASN A 34 -17.37 -12.25 -0.45
N GLN A 35 -16.52 -13.19 -0.89
CA GLN A 35 -16.96 -14.45 -1.49
C GLN A 35 -17.61 -15.38 -0.47
N ILE A 36 -17.09 -15.46 0.76
CA ILE A 36 -17.72 -16.22 1.85
C ILE A 36 -19.10 -15.64 2.15
N TYR A 37 -19.22 -14.31 2.19
CA TYR A 37 -20.49 -13.65 2.47
C TYR A 37 -21.52 -13.91 1.37
N ASP A 38 -21.11 -13.82 0.10
CA ASP A 38 -21.95 -14.18 -1.05
C ASP A 38 -22.42 -15.64 -0.98
N PHE A 39 -21.52 -16.57 -0.62
CA PHE A 39 -21.88 -17.97 -0.47
C PHE A 39 -22.91 -18.24 0.64
N ILE A 40 -22.84 -17.52 1.77
CA ILE A 40 -23.74 -17.73 2.92
C ILE A 40 -25.08 -16.99 2.73
N PHE A 41 -25.04 -15.77 2.18
CA PHE A 41 -26.19 -14.85 2.18
C PHE A 41 -26.76 -14.57 0.78
N ASN A 42 -26.19 -15.14 -0.29
CA ASN A 42 -26.53 -14.84 -1.69
C ASN A 42 -26.58 -13.34 -1.98
N ASN A 43 -25.65 -12.59 -1.38
CA ASN A 43 -25.55 -11.14 -1.53
C ASN A 43 -24.09 -10.71 -1.40
N TYR A 44 -23.72 -9.60 -2.05
CA TYR A 44 -22.38 -9.04 -1.96
C TYR A 44 -22.26 -8.07 -0.78
N LEU A 45 -21.21 -8.25 0.03
CA LEU A 45 -20.91 -7.37 1.17
C LEU A 45 -20.37 -6.02 0.67
N LEU A 46 -19.48 -6.07 -0.33
CA LEU A 46 -18.84 -4.92 -0.96
C LEU A 46 -18.84 -5.07 -2.48
N SER A 47 -18.91 -3.93 -3.19
CA SER A 47 -18.70 -3.89 -4.64
C SER A 47 -17.24 -4.19 -4.99
N ASN A 48 -17.01 -4.86 -6.12
CA ASN A 48 -15.67 -5.16 -6.65
C ASN A 48 -14.78 -3.90 -6.77
N PHE A 49 -15.36 -2.75 -7.11
CA PHE A 49 -14.62 -1.48 -7.19
C PHE A 49 -14.09 -1.04 -5.82
N VAL A 50 -14.86 -1.26 -4.76
CA VAL A 50 -14.47 -0.94 -3.38
C VAL A 50 -13.36 -1.87 -2.92
N ILE A 51 -13.48 -3.18 -3.18
CA ILE A 51 -12.45 -4.17 -2.83
C ILE A 51 -11.12 -3.86 -3.50
N PHE A 52 -11.16 -3.53 -4.79
CA PHE A 52 -9.98 -3.10 -5.55
C PHE A 52 -9.35 -1.83 -4.96
N SER A 53 -10.19 -0.85 -4.61
CA SER A 53 -9.74 0.42 -4.01
C SER A 53 -9.11 0.21 -2.63
N ILE A 54 -9.59 -0.76 -1.84
CA ILE A 54 -8.98 -1.12 -0.54
C ILE A 54 -7.57 -1.68 -0.74
N GLY A 55 -7.38 -2.57 -1.71
CA GLY A 55 -6.05 -3.11 -2.04
C GLY A 55 -5.06 -2.02 -2.46
N LEU A 56 -5.48 -1.15 -3.38
CA LEU A 56 -4.68 -0.01 -3.82
C LEU A 56 -4.40 0.97 -2.68
N GLY A 57 -5.44 1.35 -1.93
CA GLY A 57 -5.34 2.25 -0.78
C GLY A 57 -4.33 1.74 0.23
N THR A 58 -4.36 0.44 0.53
CA THR A 58 -3.42 -0.20 1.45
C THR A 58 -1.97 -0.10 0.95
N ALA A 59 -1.72 -0.32 -0.34
CA ALA A 59 -0.38 -0.17 -0.92
C ALA A 59 0.14 1.28 -0.83
N PHE A 60 -0.71 2.27 -1.13
CA PHE A 60 -0.37 3.69 -1.04
C PHE A 60 -0.14 4.16 0.41
N VAL A 61 -1.00 3.72 1.33
CA VAL A 61 -0.91 4.03 2.76
C VAL A 61 0.40 3.47 3.31
N TRP A 62 0.75 2.22 3.01
CA TRP A 62 2.00 1.61 3.46
C TRP A 62 3.23 2.38 2.94
N SER A 63 3.25 2.70 1.65
CA SER A 63 4.33 3.47 1.04
C SER A 63 4.48 4.87 1.68
N SER A 64 3.35 5.51 2.02
CA SER A 64 3.31 6.81 2.70
C SER A 64 3.82 6.72 4.14
N ILE A 65 3.36 5.75 4.91
CA ILE A 65 3.77 5.52 6.31
C ILE A 65 5.29 5.34 6.39
N LEU A 66 5.88 4.50 5.53
CA LEU A 66 7.33 4.27 5.51
C LEU A 66 8.13 5.56 5.22
N LYS A 67 7.57 6.45 4.39
CA LYS A 67 8.16 7.76 4.09
C LYS A 67 8.10 8.71 5.28
N PHE A 68 6.99 8.72 6.02
CA PHE A 68 6.85 9.51 7.25
C PHE A 68 7.76 9.02 8.39
N ILE A 69 7.85 7.70 8.61
CA ILE A 69 8.71 7.12 9.64
C ILE A 69 10.19 7.47 9.38
N LYS A 70 10.65 7.40 8.13
CA LYS A 70 12.05 7.78 7.77
C LYS A 70 12.34 9.27 7.98
N ARG A 71 11.37 10.16 7.75
CA ARG A 71 11.53 11.60 8.02
C ARG A 71 11.70 11.91 9.51
N LYS A 72 11.12 11.06 10.39
CA LYS A 72 11.21 11.20 11.85
C LYS A 72 12.46 10.57 12.47
N LYS A 73 13.30 9.84 11.73
CA LYS A 73 14.64 9.52 12.23
C LYS A 73 15.49 10.78 12.10
N PRO A 74 15.83 11.52 13.18
CA PRO A 74 16.89 12.50 13.08
C PRO A 74 18.09 11.77 12.50
N LYS A 75 18.74 12.38 11.50
CA LYS A 75 20.09 11.98 11.12
C LYS A 75 20.85 11.92 12.43
N GLU A 76 21.29 10.74 12.87
CA GLU A 76 22.28 10.70 13.93
C GLU A 76 23.38 11.66 13.51
N VAL A 77 23.60 12.61 14.39
CA VAL A 77 24.51 13.72 14.21
C VAL A 77 25.88 13.10 13.95
N LYS A 78 26.25 12.98 12.67
CA LYS A 78 27.65 12.87 12.26
C LYS A 78 28.29 14.23 12.49
N HIS A 79 28.48 14.57 13.75
CA HIS A 79 29.34 15.63 14.22
C HIS A 79 29.69 15.28 15.66
N LEU A 80 30.85 14.66 15.85
CA LEU A 80 32.00 15.29 16.50
C LEU A 80 33.02 14.20 16.90
N PHE A 81 34.20 14.30 16.28
CA PHE A 81 35.48 13.65 16.58
C PHE A 81 35.62 12.15 16.32
#